data_AF-A0A0Q5CQN6-F1
#
_entry.id   AF-A0A0Q5CQN6-F1
#
_cell.length_a   1.000
_cell.length_b   1.000
_cell.length_c   1.000
_cell.angle_alpha   90.00
_cell.angle_beta   90.00
_cell.angle_gamma   90.00
#
_symmetry.space_group_name_H-M   'P 1'
#
loop_
_entity.id
_entity.type
_entity.pdbx_description
1 polymer ?
#
loop_
_entity_poly.entity_id
_entity_poly.type
_entity_poly.pdbx_seq_one_letter_code
_entity_poly.pdbx_strand_id
1 'polypeptide(L)'
;MIRTFETRLDLSGSDISRLGPVLCEYASVMARAERLLLALLRAGRVWTGDLKVSFYQSLGLSATHLDMAYRQLMAKLSSVAELATERLKDLTQRIGSKGPTLPANKTTTTLDIRTGEDPA
;
A
#
# COMPACT_ATOMS: atom_id res chain seq x y z
N MET A 1 -26.75 -7.77 -9.56
CA MET A 1 -27.52 -6.77 -8.79
C MET A 1 -26.54 -5.98 -7.92
N ILE A 2 -26.06 -4.84 -8.42
CA ILE A 2 -25.16 -3.95 -7.68
C ILE A 2 -26.04 -3.06 -6.81
N ARG A 3 -25.97 -3.21 -5.48
CA ARG A 3 -26.61 -2.29 -4.54
C ARG A 3 -25.75 -1.04 -4.47
N THR A 4 -26.12 0.01 -5.20
CA THR A 4 -25.56 1.35 -4.99
C THR A 4 -26.08 1.84 -3.64
N PHE A 5 -25.27 1.71 -2.60
CA PHE A 5 -25.53 2.42 -1.35
C PHE A 5 -25.33 3.91 -1.64
N GLU A 6 -26.41 4.68 -1.62
CA GLU A 6 -26.33 6.14 -1.53
C GLU A 6 -25.56 6.48 -0.25
N THR A 7 -24.29 6.82 -0.41
CA THR A 7 -23.39 7.25 0.68
C THR A 7 -23.40 8.77 0.84
N ARG A 8 -24.22 9.47 0.06
CA ARG A 8 -24.41 10.91 0.19
C ARG A 8 -25.47 11.15 1.23
N LEU A 9 -25.02 11.57 2.42
CA LEU A 9 -25.91 12.17 3.40
C LEU A 9 -26.51 13.43 2.75
N ASP A 10 -27.79 13.38 2.40
CA ASP A 10 -28.52 14.50 1.82
C ASP A 10 -28.82 15.51 2.94
N LEU A 11 -27.76 16.22 3.36
CA LEU A 11 -27.80 17.14 4.47
C LEU A 11 -28.13 18.53 3.94
N SER A 12 -29.24 19.09 4.40
CA SER A 12 -29.50 20.51 4.22
C SER A 12 -28.37 21.34 4.85
N GLY A 13 -28.11 22.56 4.38
CA GLY A 13 -26.98 23.38 4.86
C GLY A 13 -26.95 23.62 6.37
N SER A 14 -28.11 23.60 7.03
CA SER A 14 -28.22 23.66 8.50
C SER A 14 -27.82 22.36 9.20
N ASP A 15 -28.05 21.21 8.58
CA ASP A 15 -27.71 19.89 9.14
C ASP A 15 -26.21 19.60 9.01
N ILE A 16 -25.57 20.05 7.91
CA ILE A 16 -24.11 19.97 7.74
C ILE A 16 -23.39 20.72 8.86
N SER A 17 -23.89 21.90 9.22
CA SER A 17 -23.28 22.75 10.25
C SER A 17 -23.33 22.13 11.65
N ARG A 18 -24.35 21.30 11.93
CA ARG A 18 -24.52 20.61 13.21
C ARG A 18 -23.83 19.25 13.24
N LEU A 19 -23.86 18.52 12.13
CA LEU A 19 -23.35 17.16 12.04
C LEU A 19 -21.84 17.12 11.73
N GLY A 20 -21.31 18.13 11.05
CA GLY A 20 -19.89 18.25 10.70
C GLY A 20 -18.95 18.03 11.89
N PRO A 21 -19.09 18.77 13.00
CA PRO A 21 -18.25 18.57 14.18
C PRO A 21 -18.32 17.15 14.76
N VAL A 22 -19.51 16.55 14.78
CA VAL A 22 -19.73 15.18 15.30
C VAL A 22 -19.05 14.15 14.40
N LEU A 23 -19.13 14.31 13.07
CA LEU A 23 -18.46 13.45 12.11
C LEU A 23 -16.93 13.59 12.19
N CYS A 24 -16.42 14.80 12.43
CA CYS A 24 -15.00 15.03 12.67
C CYS A 24 -14.52 14.30 13.93
N GLU A 25 -15.27 14.39 15.03
CA GLU A 25 -14.94 13.66 16.26
C GLU A 25 -15.02 12.15 16.07
N TYR A 26 -16.07 11.66 15.43
CA TYR A 26 -16.20 10.24 15.10
C TYR A 26 -15.03 9.75 14.23
N ALA A 27 -14.65 10.51 13.20
CA ALA A 27 -13.51 10.20 12.36
C ALA A 27 -12.19 10.22 13.16
N SER A 28 -12.05 11.13 14.13
CA SER A 28 -10.88 11.22 15.00
C SER A 28 -10.72 9.95 15.85
N VAL A 29 -11.82 9.46 16.42
CA VAL A 29 -11.86 8.23 17.23
C VAL A 29 -11.54 7.01 16.37
N MET A 30 -12.16 6.89 15.19
CA MET A 30 -11.90 5.78 14.26
C MET A 30 -10.44 5.79 13.78
N ALA A 31 -9.88 6.95 13.43
CA ALA A 31 -8.48 7.07 13.02
C ALA A 31 -7.49 6.76 14.17
N ARG A 32 -7.86 7.03 15.42
CA ARG A 32 -7.07 6.62 16.59
C ARG A 32 -7.13 5.11 16.77
N ALA A 33 -8.31 4.51 16.64
CA ALA A 33 -8.51 3.06 16.73
C ALA A 33 -7.65 2.32 15.69
N GLU A 34 -7.70 2.75 14.43
CA GLU A 34 -6.89 2.18 13.35
C GLU A 34 -5.39 2.24 13.64
N ARG A 35 -4.89 3.38 14.15
CA ARG A 35 -3.46 3.55 14.47
C ARG A 35 -3.00 2.62 15.60
N LEU A 36 -3.80 2.50 16.65
CA LEU A 36 -3.50 1.57 17.74
C LEU A 36 -3.55 0.12 17.26
N LEU A 37 -4.54 -0.23 16.46
CA LEU A 37 -4.66 -1.55 15.87
C LEU A 37 -3.47 -1.91 15.00
N LEU A 38 -3.04 -0.99 14.14
CA LEU A 38 -1.83 -1.15 13.34
C LEU A 38 -0.58 -1.34 14.21
N ALA A 39 -0.43 -0.57 15.29
CA ALA A 39 0.70 -0.72 16.21
C ALA A 39 0.75 -2.10 16.87
N LEU A 40 -0.40 -2.63 17.31
CA LEU A 40 -0.48 -3.96 17.92
C LEU A 40 -0.24 -5.08 16.91
N LEU A 41 -0.79 -4.98 15.70
CA LEU A 41 -0.53 -5.94 14.63
C LEU A 41 0.96 -5.95 14.25
N ARG A 42 1.61 -4.78 14.19
CA ARG A 42 3.07 -4.68 13.97
C ARG A 42 3.88 -5.26 15.11
N ALA A 43 3.38 -5.24 16.35
CA ALA A 43 3.98 -5.89 17.50
C ALA A 43 3.75 -7.42 17.53
N GLY A 44 3.15 -7.99 16.47
CA GLY A 44 2.90 -9.43 16.34
C GLY A 44 1.65 -9.92 17.09
N ARG A 45 0.82 -9.01 17.62
CA ARG A 45 -0.47 -9.39 18.20
C ARG A 45 -1.41 -9.82 17.08
N VAL A 46 -2.20 -10.86 17.35
CA VAL A 46 -3.18 -11.40 16.39
C VAL A 46 -4.57 -10.88 16.72
N TRP A 47 -5.34 -10.54 15.68
CA TRP A 47 -6.73 -10.15 15.79
C TRP A 47 -7.60 -11.31 16.32
N THR A 48 -7.72 -11.38 17.64
CA THR A 48 -8.44 -12.41 18.40
C THR A 48 -9.42 -11.74 19.38
N GLY A 49 -10.32 -12.53 19.99
CA GLY A 49 -11.29 -12.02 20.95
C GLY A 49 -10.66 -11.19 22.08
N ASP A 50 -9.55 -11.66 22.64
CA ASP A 50 -8.85 -10.98 23.74
C ASP A 50 -8.32 -9.59 23.33
N LEU A 51 -7.78 -9.49 22.11
CA LEU A 51 -7.33 -8.21 21.58
C LEU A 51 -8.52 -7.25 21.42
N LYS A 52 -9.68 -7.73 20.95
CA LYS A 52 -10.90 -6.91 20.83
C LYS A 52 -11.36 -6.37 22.18
N VAL A 53 -11.31 -7.18 23.24
CA VAL A 53 -11.73 -6.77 24.59
C VAL A 53 -10.86 -5.65 25.14
N SER A 54 -9.54 -5.69 24.89
CA SER A 54 -8.62 -4.62 25.32
C SER A 54 -8.94 -3.24 24.73
N PHE A 55 -9.59 -3.21 23.55
CA PHE A 55 -9.99 -1.97 22.91
C PHE A 55 -11.30 -1.39 23.44
N TYR A 56 -12.21 -2.23 23.94
CA TYR A 56 -13.47 -1.73 24.52
C TYR A 56 -13.21 -0.83 25.73
N GLN A 57 -12.25 -1.22 26.57
CA GLN A 57 -11.90 -0.45 27.77
C GLN A 57 -11.18 0.86 27.43
N SER A 58 -10.35 0.88 26.39
CA SER A 58 -9.49 2.02 26.05
C SER A 58 -10.14 3.04 25.13
N LEU A 59 -11.07 2.62 24.26
CA LEU A 59 -11.67 3.49 23.24
C LEU A 59 -13.17 3.72 23.44
N GLY A 60 -13.85 2.94 24.30
CA GLY A 60 -15.29 3.04 24.48
C GLY A 60 -16.11 2.73 23.22
N LEU A 61 -15.49 2.12 22.21
CA LEU A 61 -16.13 1.73 20.96
C LEU A 61 -16.94 0.44 21.14
N SER A 62 -18.05 0.31 20.41
CA SER A 62 -18.76 -0.97 20.33
C SER A 62 -17.98 -1.98 19.49
N ALA A 63 -18.30 -3.26 19.66
CA ALA A 63 -17.78 -4.37 18.85
C ALA A 63 -17.87 -4.13 17.35
N THR A 64 -19.00 -3.56 16.91
CA THR A 64 -19.27 -3.27 15.50
C THR A 64 -18.34 -2.22 14.92
N HIS A 65 -18.07 -1.13 15.65
CA HIS A 65 -17.14 -0.08 15.22
C HIS A 65 -15.70 -0.58 15.19
N LEU A 66 -15.35 -1.45 16.13
CA LEU A 66 -14.04 -2.08 16.18
C LEU A 66 -13.78 -2.99 14.96
N ASP A 67 -14.75 -3.85 14.63
CA ASP A 67 -14.69 -4.68 13.43
C ASP A 67 -14.67 -3.85 12.15
N MET A 68 -15.37 -2.70 12.13
CA MET A 68 -15.32 -1.74 11.02
C MET A 68 -13.91 -1.16 10.87
N ALA A 69 -13.29 -0.67 11.96
CA ALA A 69 -11.93 -0.13 11.95
C ALA A 69 -10.92 -1.17 11.46
N TYR A 70 -11.05 -2.44 11.88
CA TYR A 70 -10.21 -3.52 11.40
C TYR A 70 -10.37 -3.75 9.89
N ARG A 71 -11.59 -3.83 9.37
CA ARG A 71 -11.85 -3.99 7.94
C ARG A 71 -11.31 -2.81 7.12
N GLN A 72 -11.49 -1.59 7.61
CA GLN A 72 -10.96 -0.37 6.98
C GLN A 72 -9.43 -0.39 6.93
N LEU A 73 -8.78 -0.77 8.04
CA LEU A 73 -7.32 -0.91 8.10
C LEU A 73 -6.83 -1.97 7.10
N MET A 74 -7.44 -3.15 7.07
CA MET A 74 -7.05 -4.22 6.15
C MET A 74 -7.21 -3.81 4.68
N ALA A 75 -8.29 -3.09 4.34
CA ALA A 75 -8.50 -2.55 2.99
C ALA A 75 -7.46 -1.49 2.61
N LYS A 76 -7.05 -0.62 3.55
CA LYS A 76 -5.97 0.35 3.34
C LYS A 76 -4.65 -0.36 3.08
N LEU A 77 -4.34 -1.38 3.87
CA LEU A 77 -3.11 -2.17 3.71
C LEU A 77 -3.08 -2.93 2.37
N SER A 78 -4.20 -3.51 1.94
CA SER A 78 -4.29 -4.18 0.63
C SER A 78 -4.10 -3.18 -0.51
N SER A 79 -4.75 -2.02 -0.45
CA SER A 79 -4.60 -0.97 -1.47
C SER A 79 -3.17 -0.44 -1.56
N VAL A 80 -2.49 -0.24 -0.42
CA VAL A 80 -1.07 0.16 -0.39
C VAL A 80 -0.18 -0.94 -0.98
N ALA A 81 -0.47 -2.21 -0.69
CA ALA A 81 0.27 -3.33 -1.26
C ALA A 81 0.12 -3.38 -2.78
N GLU A 82 -1.11 -3.26 -3.29
CA GLU A 82 -1.38 -3.19 -4.73
C GLU A 82 -0.62 -2.04 -5.38
N LEU A 83 -0.70 -0.83 -4.82
CA LEU A 83 0.04 0.33 -5.32
C LEU A 83 1.56 0.08 -5.34
N ALA A 84 2.11 -0.55 -4.31
CA ALA A 84 3.53 -0.89 -4.26
C ALA A 84 3.91 -1.87 -5.38
N THR A 85 3.06 -2.87 -5.67
CA THR A 85 3.30 -3.81 -6.78
C THR A 85 3.23 -3.13 -8.14
N GLU A 86 2.31 -2.18 -8.33
CA GLU A 86 2.22 -1.38 -9.56
C GLU A 86 3.48 -0.53 -9.76
N ARG A 87 3.95 0.15 -8.71
CA ARG A 87 5.19 0.94 -8.77
C ARG A 87 6.41 0.08 -9.08
N LEU A 88 6.47 -1.14 -8.54
CA LEU A 88 7.56 -2.06 -8.84
C LEU A 88 7.54 -2.50 -10.32
N LYS A 89 6.36 -2.78 -10.88
CA LYS A 89 6.19 -3.10 -12.30
C LYS A 89 6.61 -1.93 -13.19
N ASP A 90 6.18 -0.72 -12.88
CA ASP A 90 6.58 0.49 -13.59
C ASP A 90 8.10 0.68 -13.60
N LEU A 91 8.75 0.51 -12.44
CA LEU A 91 10.21 0.63 -12.32
C LEU A 91 10.93 -0.47 -13.10
N THR A 92 10.45 -1.71 -13.01
CA THR A 92 11.02 -2.86 -13.75
C THR A 92 10.90 -2.63 -15.26
N GLN A 93 9.76 -2.14 -15.73
CA GLN A 93 9.53 -1.81 -17.14
C GLN A 93 10.43 -0.66 -17.60
N ARG A 94 10.62 0.38 -16.77
CA ARG A 94 11.52 1.50 -17.07
C ARG A 94 12.99 1.10 -17.11
N ILE A 95 13.42 0.16 -16.27
CA ILE A 95 14.78 -0.39 -16.32
C ILE A 95 14.95 -1.26 -17.57
N GLY A 96 13.98 -2.12 -17.88
CA GLY A 96 14.01 -2.97 -19.07
C GLY A 96 13.94 -2.19 -20.39
N SER A 97 13.20 -1.08 -20.43
CA SER A 97 13.12 -0.20 -21.62
C SER A 97 14.36 0.68 -21.79
N LYS A 98 15.11 0.91 -20.71
CA LYS A 98 16.48 1.44 -20.74
C LYS A 98 17.46 0.28 -20.91
N GLY A 99 17.36 -0.45 -22.02
CA GLY A 99 18.35 -1.46 -22.38
C GLY A 99 19.78 -0.88 -22.35
N PRO A 100 20.80 -1.71 -22.04
CA PRO A 100 22.16 -1.26 -21.84
C PRO A 100 22.65 -0.55 -23.10
N THR A 101 22.87 0.76 -22.98
CA THR A 101 23.58 1.54 -24.01
C THR A 101 25.06 1.22 -23.87
N LEU A 102 25.44 -0.01 -24.20
CA LEU A 102 26.81 -0.37 -24.50
C LEU A 102 27.05 0.06 -25.95
N PRO A 103 27.87 1.10 -26.22
CA PRO A 103 28.33 1.31 -27.59
C PRO A 103 29.14 0.08 -27.98
N ALA A 104 28.63 -0.67 -28.94
CA ALA A 104 29.37 -1.72 -29.62
C ALA A 104 30.55 -1.06 -30.35
N ASN A 105 31.70 -0.97 -29.68
CA ASN A 105 32.97 -0.74 -30.34
C ASN A 105 33.24 -1.96 -31.22
N LYS A 106 33.06 -1.76 -32.52
CA LYS A 106 33.52 -2.65 -33.57
C LYS A 106 35.02 -2.37 -33.79
N THR A 107 35.88 -3.20 -33.23
CA THR A 107 37.23 -3.38 -33.80
C THR A 107 37.39 -4.84 -34.17
N THR A 108 36.90 -5.15 -35.36
CA THR A 108 37.44 -6.22 -36.19
C THR A 108 38.88 -5.84 -36.52
N THR A 109 39.84 -6.52 -35.92
CA THR A 109 41.22 -6.57 -36.43
C THR A 109 41.55 -8.04 -36.65
N THR A 110 41.21 -8.51 -37.85
CA THR A 110 41.79 -9.70 -38.45
C THR A 110 43.27 -9.40 -38.70
N LEU A 111 44.16 -9.94 -37.87
CA LEU A 111 45.58 -10.04 -38.19
C LEU A 111 45.83 -11.44 -38.77
N ASP A 112 45.79 -11.50 -40.09
CA ASP A 112 46.42 -12.58 -40.85
C ASP A 112 47.92 -12.56 -40.55
N ILE A 113 48.43 -13.57 -39.84
CA ILE A 113 49.87 -13.84 -39.78
C ILE A 113 50.09 -15.16 -40.50
N ARG A 114 50.56 -15.03 -41.75
CA ARG A 114 51.05 -16.12 -42.57
C ARG A 114 52.58 -15.98 -42.70
N THR A 115 53.26 -17.07 -42.31
CA THR A 115 54.50 -17.64 -42.89
C THR A 115 55.90 -17.10 -42.51
N GLY A 116 56.79 -18.06 -42.22
CA GLY A 116 58.26 -18.00 -42.14
C GLY A 116 58.78 -18.84 -40.96
N GLU A 117 59.12 -20.14 -41.10
CA GLU A 117 60.49 -20.70 -41.36
C GLU A 117 61.57 -20.02 -40.48
N ASP A 118 62.44 -20.68 -39.72
CA ASP A 118 62.93 -22.07 -39.65
C ASP A 118 63.66 -22.32 -38.29
N PRO A 119 63.94 -23.57 -37.90
CA PRO A 119 64.68 -23.91 -36.68
C PRO A 119 66.19 -24.10 -36.91
N ALA A 120 67.00 -23.68 -35.93
CA ALA A 120 68.38 -24.13 -35.75
C ALA A 120 68.67 -24.35 -34.26
#